data_AF-A0A0L0SDT8-F1
#
_entry.id   AF-A0A0L0SDT8-F1
#
_cell.length_a   1.000
_cell.length_b   1.000
_cell.length_c   1.000
_cell.angle_alpha   90.00
_cell.angle_beta   90.00
_cell.angle_gamma   90.00
#
_symmetry.space_group_name_H-M   'P 1'
#
loop_
_entity.id
_entity.type
_entity.pdbx_description
1 polymer ?
#
loop_
_entity_poly.entity_id
_entity_poly.type
_entity_poly.pdbx_seq_one_letter_code
_entity_poly.pdbx_strand_id
1 'polypeptide(L)'
;MTDTTARPPLPRAPVPHTLEKTLAAQSAGFGADPTDPNDVAYDVRHPTYLGEWETSVPNKHWDIAQDDMDEPHLKRRLAITAKHPEVKELYGIDTNTKWVTLALVSTQVALAYAFGAGPWKDAHWGYMVAVAYLIGATITGVFGVLIHECSHNLAFKTPI
;
A
#
# COMPACT_ATOMS: atom_id res chain seq x y z
N MET A 1 -16.32 -40.17 10.95
CA MET A 1 -15.25 -39.31 11.48
C MET A 1 -15.67 -37.88 11.24
N THR A 2 -16.14 -37.21 12.29
CA THR A 2 -16.48 -35.79 12.26
C THR A 2 -15.18 -35.00 12.23
N ASP A 3 -14.97 -34.22 11.17
CA ASP A 3 -13.84 -33.32 11.05
C ASP A 3 -13.90 -32.27 12.17
N THR A 4 -13.14 -32.50 13.23
CA THR A 4 -13.02 -31.61 14.40
C THR A 4 -12.21 -30.34 14.12
N THR A 5 -11.80 -30.11 12.87
CA THR A 5 -11.15 -28.85 12.46
C THR A 5 -12.12 -27.80 11.91
N ALA A 6 -13.41 -28.16 11.77
CA ALA A 6 -14.44 -27.23 11.33
C ALA A 6 -14.63 -26.10 12.37
N ARG A 7 -14.05 -24.94 12.04
CA ARG A 7 -14.25 -23.67 12.74
C ARG A 7 -15.76 -23.44 12.90
N PRO A 8 -16.26 -23.03 14.08
CA PRO A 8 -17.69 -22.78 14.26
C PRO A 8 -18.17 -21.80 13.18
N PRO A 9 -19.36 -22.01 12.60
CA PRO A 9 -19.86 -21.15 11.54
C PRO A 9 -19.89 -19.71 12.05
N LEU A 10 -19.20 -18.82 11.33
CA LEU A 10 -19.27 -17.39 11.59
C LEU A 10 -20.75 -16.97 11.56
N PRO A 11 -21.16 -16.00 12.40
CA PRO A 11 -22.52 -15.48 12.38
C PRO A 11 -22.95 -15.21 10.94
N ARG A 12 -24.04 -15.86 10.50
CA ARG A 12 -24.50 -15.76 9.12
C ARG A 12 -24.82 -14.30 8.82
N ALA A 13 -24.13 -13.80 7.80
CA ALA A 13 -24.05 -12.42 7.35
C ALA A 13 -23.24 -11.52 8.29
N PRO A 14 -22.04 -11.05 7.88
CA PRO A 14 -21.65 -9.75 8.37
C PRO A 14 -22.67 -8.74 7.88
N VAL A 15 -23.04 -7.85 8.80
CA VAL A 15 -23.94 -6.74 8.50
C VAL A 15 -23.31 -5.98 7.33
N PRO A 16 -23.99 -5.69 6.21
CA PRO A 16 -23.39 -4.88 5.16
C PRO A 16 -22.97 -3.55 5.78
N HIS A 17 -21.66 -3.31 5.76
CA HIS A 17 -21.08 -2.16 6.41
C HIS A 17 -20.60 -1.16 5.38
N THR A 18 -21.14 0.04 5.52
CA THR A 18 -20.72 1.21 4.79
C THR A 18 -19.52 1.82 5.50
N LEU A 19 -18.71 2.57 4.75
CA LEU A 19 -17.58 3.35 5.26
C LEU A 19 -17.97 4.19 6.51
N GLU A 20 -19.22 4.66 6.55
CA GLU A 20 -19.81 5.40 7.66
C GLU A 20 -19.83 4.63 8.99
N LYS A 21 -20.11 3.32 8.99
CA LYS A 21 -20.08 2.51 10.21
C LYS A 21 -18.66 2.28 10.71
N THR A 22 -17.71 2.12 9.79
CA THR A 22 -16.28 2.08 10.12
C THR A 22 -15.81 3.41 10.73
N LEU A 23 -16.30 4.54 10.21
CA LEU A 23 -16.03 5.88 10.76
C LEU A 23 -16.74 6.10 12.13
N ALA A 24 -17.93 5.55 12.33
CA ALA A 24 -18.62 5.62 13.62
C ALA A 24 -17.86 4.87 14.73
N ALA A 25 -17.36 3.66 14.42
CA ALA A 25 -16.45 2.93 15.30
C ALA A 25 -15.15 3.72 15.60
N GLN A 26 -14.70 4.56 14.66
CA GLN A 26 -13.59 5.49 14.84
C GLN A 26 -13.83 6.52 15.97
N SER A 27 -15.09 6.95 16.14
CA SER A 27 -15.48 7.94 17.15
C SER A 27 -15.71 7.34 18.55
N ALA A 28 -16.03 6.05 18.63
CA ALA A 28 -16.33 5.35 19.87
C ALA A 28 -15.10 4.69 20.55
N GLY A 29 -13.94 4.67 19.87
CA GLY A 29 -12.80 3.88 20.29
C GLY A 29 -12.88 2.48 19.67
N PHE A 30 -11.76 1.97 19.14
CA PHE A 30 -11.74 0.67 18.47
C PHE A 30 -11.91 -0.44 19.49
N GLY A 31 -13.03 -1.17 19.38
CA GLY A 31 -13.33 -2.34 20.21
C GLY A 31 -14.67 -2.18 20.92
N ALA A 32 -15.24 -3.32 21.31
CA ALA A 32 -16.29 -3.33 22.30
C ALA A 32 -15.77 -2.81 23.64
N ASP A 33 -16.59 -2.05 24.36
CA ASP A 33 -16.36 -1.71 25.76
C ASP A 33 -16.20 -3.00 26.57
N PRO A 34 -15.01 -3.28 27.13
CA PRO A 34 -14.79 -4.49 27.92
C PRO A 34 -15.63 -4.53 29.21
N THR A 35 -16.31 -3.42 29.56
CA THR A 35 -17.21 -3.31 30.71
C THR A 35 -18.69 -3.53 30.37
N ASP A 36 -19.07 -3.50 29.08
CA ASP A 36 -20.42 -3.84 28.62
C ASP A 36 -20.44 -5.24 27.97
N PRO A 37 -21.00 -6.27 28.63
CA PRO A 37 -21.08 -7.61 28.08
C PRO A 37 -21.98 -7.74 26.84
N ASN A 38 -22.73 -6.69 26.48
CA ASN A 38 -23.55 -6.64 25.27
C ASN A 38 -22.89 -5.85 24.13
N ASP A 39 -21.78 -5.15 24.41
CA ASP A 39 -20.98 -4.54 23.37
C ASP A 39 -20.07 -5.62 22.79
N VAL A 40 -20.35 -6.02 21.55
CA VAL A 40 -19.57 -7.07 20.86
C VAL A 40 -18.71 -6.37 19.84
N ALA A 41 -17.40 -6.67 19.85
CA ALA A 41 -16.47 -6.06 18.92
C ALA A 41 -16.99 -6.30 17.49
N TYR A 42 -17.33 -5.21 16.82
CA TYR A 42 -17.93 -5.19 15.49
C TYR A 42 -17.17 -6.07 14.46
N ASP A 43 -15.86 -6.23 14.65
CA ASP A 43 -15.02 -7.13 13.90
C ASP A 43 -14.39 -8.17 14.83
N VAL A 44 -14.67 -9.46 14.60
CA VAL A 44 -14.11 -10.58 15.39
C VAL A 44 -12.58 -10.63 15.34
N ARG A 45 -11.96 -9.96 14.36
CA ARG A 45 -10.50 -9.90 14.20
C ARG A 45 -9.86 -8.83 15.10
N HIS A 46 -10.63 -7.95 15.74
CA HIS A 46 -10.13 -6.95 16.70
C HIS A 46 -9.34 -7.61 17.86
N PRO A 47 -8.26 -7.01 18.40
CA PRO A 47 -7.67 -5.70 18.07
C PRO A 47 -6.61 -5.72 16.96
N THR A 48 -6.06 -6.89 16.64
CA THR A 48 -4.91 -7.00 15.73
C THR A 48 -5.33 -7.07 14.26
N TYR A 49 -6.60 -7.38 14.00
CA TYR A 49 -7.19 -7.69 12.70
C TYR A 49 -6.35 -8.71 11.92
N LEU A 50 -5.76 -9.65 12.64
CA LEU A 50 -5.07 -10.81 12.08
C LEU A 50 -6.13 -11.89 11.86
N GLY A 51 -6.56 -12.05 10.62
CA GLY A 51 -7.45 -13.12 10.21
C GLY A 51 -6.67 -14.26 9.57
N GLU A 52 -7.01 -15.50 9.92
CA GLU A 52 -6.79 -16.61 9.00
C GLU A 52 -7.83 -16.52 7.90
N TRP A 53 -7.44 -15.89 6.79
CA TRP A 53 -8.25 -15.72 5.60
C TRP A 53 -8.48 -17.06 4.92
N GLU A 54 -9.68 -17.27 4.37
CA GLU A 54 -9.83 -18.30 3.36
C GLU A 54 -8.91 -17.96 2.18
N THR A 55 -8.14 -18.94 1.74
CA THR A 55 -7.25 -18.79 0.61
C THR A 55 -7.77 -19.64 -0.53
N SER A 56 -7.80 -19.11 -1.74
CA SER A 56 -8.07 -19.91 -2.93
C SER A 56 -6.83 -20.76 -3.22
N VAL A 57 -6.93 -22.07 -2.98
CA VAL A 57 -5.83 -22.99 -3.24
C VAL A 57 -5.89 -23.46 -4.70
N PRO A 58 -4.82 -23.29 -5.50
CA PRO A 58 -4.79 -23.74 -6.88
C PRO A 58 -5.14 -25.23 -6.99
N ASN A 59 -5.97 -25.59 -7.96
CA ASN A 59 -6.44 -26.96 -8.22
C ASN A 59 -7.33 -27.58 -7.13
N LYS A 60 -7.76 -26.81 -6.12
CA LYS A 60 -8.78 -27.23 -5.14
C LYS A 60 -10.02 -26.35 -5.19
N HIS A 61 -9.83 -25.03 -5.25
CA HIS A 61 -10.92 -24.06 -5.28
C HIS A 61 -11.08 -23.54 -6.70
N TRP A 62 -12.32 -23.50 -7.19
CA TRP A 62 -12.67 -22.98 -8.52
C TRP A 62 -13.11 -21.51 -8.49
N ASP A 63 -13.40 -21.00 -7.30
CA ASP A 63 -13.80 -19.61 -7.05
C ASP A 63 -12.72 -18.83 -6.28
N ILE A 64 -12.82 -17.50 -6.35
CA ILE A 64 -11.99 -16.60 -5.54
C ILE A 64 -12.42 -16.70 -4.07
N ALA A 65 -11.45 -16.61 -3.15
CA ALA A 65 -11.77 -16.46 -1.74
C ALA A 65 -12.52 -15.15 -1.53
N GLN A 66 -13.62 -15.21 -0.78
CA GLN A 66 -14.45 -14.05 -0.46
C GLN A 66 -14.39 -13.80 1.04
N ASP A 67 -14.22 -12.53 1.42
CA ASP A 67 -14.39 -12.06 2.78
C ASP A 67 -15.52 -11.04 2.79
N ASP A 68 -16.47 -11.27 3.67
CA ASP A 68 -17.67 -10.45 3.79
C ASP A 68 -17.48 -9.29 4.81
N MET A 69 -16.32 -9.22 5.48
CA MET A 69 -15.97 -8.18 6.46
C MET A 69 -15.26 -6.97 5.81
N ASP A 70 -15.32 -5.77 6.42
CA ASP A 70 -14.61 -4.61 5.82
C ASP A 70 -13.10 -4.81 5.71
N GLU A 71 -12.52 -4.03 4.81
CA GLU A 71 -11.10 -3.88 4.52
C GLU A 71 -10.25 -3.79 5.82
N PRO A 72 -9.38 -4.80 6.08
CA PRO A 72 -8.67 -4.92 7.34
C PRO A 72 -7.49 -3.93 7.48
N HIS A 73 -6.90 -3.43 6.39
CA HIS A 73 -5.75 -2.53 6.46
C HIS A 73 -6.11 -1.17 7.05
N LEU A 74 -7.27 -0.60 6.70
CA LEU A 74 -7.76 0.65 7.28
C LEU A 74 -8.00 0.49 8.79
N LYS A 75 -8.71 -0.57 9.18
CA LYS A 75 -8.96 -0.89 10.60
C LYS A 75 -7.66 -1.07 11.39
N ARG A 76 -6.68 -1.79 10.82
CA ARG A 76 -5.33 -1.95 11.42
C ARG A 76 -4.58 -0.65 11.55
N ARG A 77 -4.52 0.14 10.47
CA ARG A 77 -3.88 1.45 10.48
C ARG A 77 -4.40 2.29 11.63
N LEU A 78 -5.72 2.28 11.82
CA LEU A 78 -6.36 3.05 12.88
C LEU A 78 -6.04 2.53 14.29
N ALA A 79 -6.16 1.23 14.53
CA ALA A 79 -5.82 0.65 15.84
C ALA A 79 -4.34 0.84 16.21
N ILE A 80 -3.43 0.68 15.24
CA ILE A 80 -2.00 0.95 15.43
C ILE A 80 -1.80 2.43 15.78
N THR A 81 -2.41 3.33 15.03
CA THR A 81 -2.28 4.78 15.22
C THR A 81 -2.88 5.25 16.55
N ALA A 82 -3.92 4.60 17.05
CA ALA A 82 -4.51 4.88 18.36
C ALA A 82 -3.61 4.41 19.52
N LYS A 83 -2.99 3.24 19.37
CA LYS A 83 -2.06 2.68 20.36
C LYS A 83 -0.68 3.36 20.35
N HIS A 84 -0.25 3.82 19.18
CA HIS A 84 1.06 4.40 18.91
C HIS A 84 0.91 5.76 18.21
N PRO A 85 0.46 6.81 18.91
CA PRO A 85 0.29 8.15 18.33
C PRO A 85 1.60 8.74 17.81
N GLU A 86 2.75 8.34 18.36
CA GLU A 86 4.10 8.76 17.94
C GLU A 86 4.39 8.42 16.47
N VAL A 87 3.75 7.40 15.91
CA VAL A 87 3.92 7.02 14.50
C VAL A 87 3.47 8.14 13.56
N LYS A 88 2.51 8.97 13.98
CA LYS A 88 2.06 10.12 13.18
C LYS A 88 3.15 11.17 12.99
N GLU A 89 4.11 11.26 13.90
CA GLU A 89 5.23 12.22 13.79
C GLU A 89 6.20 11.84 12.66
N LEU A 90 6.19 10.56 12.26
CA LEU A 90 6.98 10.05 11.14
C LEU A 90 6.29 10.31 9.78
N TYR A 91 5.02 10.73 9.78
CA TYR A 91 4.33 11.07 8.54
C TYR A 91 4.79 12.44 8.07
N GLY A 92 5.33 12.49 6.86
CA GLY A 92 5.87 13.73 6.31
C GLY A 92 6.17 13.62 4.84
N ILE A 93 6.62 14.73 4.27
CA ILE A 93 7.01 14.83 2.87
C ILE A 93 8.50 14.59 2.77
N ASP A 94 8.91 13.74 1.83
CA ASP A 94 10.31 13.65 1.51
C ASP A 94 10.71 14.81 0.58
N THR A 95 11.35 15.82 1.17
CA THR A 95 11.83 17.00 0.43
C THR A 95 12.95 16.67 -0.57
N ASN A 96 13.61 15.52 -0.46
CA ASN A 96 14.66 15.11 -1.38
C ASN A 96 14.09 14.58 -2.71
N THR A 97 12.89 13.99 -2.68
CA THR A 97 12.21 13.42 -3.85
C THR A 97 12.19 14.37 -5.04
N LYS A 98 11.90 15.66 -4.83
CA LYS A 98 11.88 16.67 -5.92
C LYS A 98 13.25 16.90 -6.54
N TRP A 99 14.31 16.92 -5.73
CA TRP A 99 15.67 17.19 -6.18
C TRP A 99 16.26 15.99 -6.91
N VAL A 100 16.01 14.79 -6.38
CA VAL A 100 16.36 13.52 -7.04
C VAL A 100 15.65 13.40 -8.37
N THR A 101 14.33 13.66 -8.41
CA THR A 101 13.55 13.64 -9.66
C THR A 101 14.10 14.62 -10.69
N LEU A 102 14.36 15.87 -10.28
CA LEU A 102 14.92 16.88 -11.17
C LEU A 102 16.29 16.46 -11.73
N ALA A 103 17.16 15.92 -10.88
CA ALA A 103 18.48 15.45 -11.30
C ALA A 103 18.36 14.32 -12.34
N LEU A 104 17.54 13.30 -12.07
CA LEU A 104 17.37 12.14 -12.95
C LEU A 104 16.77 12.52 -14.31
N VAL A 105 15.73 13.35 -14.32
CA VAL A 105 15.13 13.85 -15.56
C VAL A 105 16.14 14.68 -16.35
N SER A 106 16.88 15.56 -15.67
CA SER A 106 17.92 16.37 -16.30
C SER A 106 19.02 15.50 -16.91
N THR A 107 19.43 14.43 -16.23
CA THR A 107 20.39 13.46 -16.77
C THR A 107 19.85 12.76 -18.01
N GLN A 108 18.60 12.28 -18.00
CA GLN A 108 17.99 11.64 -19.18
C GLN A 108 17.90 12.59 -20.38
N VAL A 109 17.49 13.84 -20.15
CA VAL A 109 17.42 14.88 -21.19
C VAL A 109 18.83 15.23 -21.70
N ALA A 110 19.81 15.35 -20.82
CA ALA A 110 21.20 15.63 -21.20
C ALA A 110 21.81 14.49 -22.04
N LEU A 111 21.54 13.24 -21.69
CA LEU A 111 21.97 12.07 -22.47
C LEU A 111 21.27 12.04 -23.84
N ALA A 112 19.96 12.29 -23.89
CA ALA A 112 19.22 12.37 -25.14
C ALA A 112 19.78 13.48 -26.06
N TYR A 113 20.10 14.65 -25.51
CA TYR A 113 20.77 15.71 -26.25
C TYR A 113 22.17 15.29 -26.72
N ALA A 114 22.98 14.70 -25.84
CA ALA A 114 24.35 14.31 -26.15
C ALA A 114 24.44 13.37 -27.35
N PHE A 115 23.54 12.39 -27.43
CA PHE A 115 23.47 11.43 -28.56
C PHE A 115 22.66 11.95 -29.76
N GLY A 116 21.70 12.86 -29.58
CA GLY A 116 20.84 13.35 -30.66
C GLY A 116 21.45 14.50 -31.48
N ALA A 117 22.03 15.49 -30.80
CA ALA A 117 22.57 16.70 -31.43
C ALA A 117 23.87 17.20 -30.81
N GLY A 118 24.31 16.58 -29.72
CA GLY A 118 25.45 17.01 -28.93
C GLY A 118 26.77 16.31 -29.28
N PRO A 119 27.70 16.21 -28.33
CA PRO A 119 29.06 15.74 -28.58
C PRO A 119 29.17 14.27 -28.99
N TRP A 120 28.14 13.46 -28.76
CA TRP A 120 28.12 12.03 -29.07
C TRP A 120 27.24 11.68 -30.27
N LYS A 121 26.83 12.68 -31.08
CA LYS A 121 25.97 12.47 -32.26
C LYS A 121 26.54 11.48 -33.29
N ASP A 122 27.86 11.45 -33.45
CA ASP A 122 28.55 10.55 -34.38
C ASP A 122 29.13 9.31 -33.67
N ALA A 123 28.80 9.10 -32.39
CA ALA A 123 29.26 7.95 -31.65
C ALA A 123 28.66 6.66 -32.23
N HIS A 124 29.41 5.57 -32.14
CA HIS A 124 28.92 4.26 -32.57
C HIS A 124 27.63 3.89 -31.83
N TRP A 125 26.61 3.43 -32.55
CA TRP A 125 25.28 3.13 -31.99
C TRP A 125 25.32 2.17 -30.79
N GLY A 126 26.28 1.23 -30.77
CA GLY A 126 26.48 0.31 -29.64
C GLY A 126 26.89 1.02 -28.34
N TYR A 127 27.58 2.16 -28.42
CA TYR A 127 27.88 2.99 -27.24
C TYR A 127 26.61 3.60 -26.66
N MET A 128 25.72 4.11 -27.52
CA MET A 128 24.40 4.60 -27.11
C MET A 128 23.58 3.49 -26.42
N VAL A 129 23.55 2.28 -26.99
CA VAL A 129 22.84 1.14 -26.38
C VAL A 129 23.41 0.78 -25.02
N ALA A 130 24.75 0.73 -24.88
CA ALA A 130 25.38 0.43 -23.60
C ALA A 130 25.04 1.48 -22.53
N VAL A 131 25.09 2.78 -22.88
CA VAL A 131 24.72 3.87 -21.97
C VAL A 131 23.24 3.84 -21.61
N ALA A 132 22.36 3.62 -22.60
CA ALA A 132 20.92 3.52 -22.36
C ALA A 132 20.57 2.32 -21.45
N TYR A 133 21.25 1.19 -21.63
CA TYR A 133 21.02 0.01 -20.81
C TYR A 133 21.54 0.17 -19.38
N LEU A 134 22.77 0.67 -19.22
CA LEU A 134 23.38 0.78 -17.88
C LEU A 134 22.82 1.96 -17.08
N ILE A 135 22.75 3.15 -17.71
CA ILE A 135 22.32 4.37 -17.04
C ILE A 135 20.81 4.54 -17.17
N GLY A 136 20.30 4.45 -18.40
CA GLY A 136 18.88 4.67 -18.67
C GLY A 136 17.98 3.68 -17.92
N ALA A 137 18.25 2.38 -18.00
CA ALA A 137 17.45 1.37 -17.30
C ALA A 137 17.54 1.51 -15.77
N THR A 138 18.71 1.87 -15.23
CA THR A 138 18.87 2.14 -13.79
C THR A 138 18.01 3.32 -13.36
N ILE A 139 18.03 4.43 -14.10
CA ILE A 139 17.20 5.60 -13.83
C ILE A 139 15.70 5.24 -13.93
N THR A 140 15.31 4.44 -14.93
CA THR A 140 13.93 3.96 -15.06
C THR A 140 13.49 3.12 -13.85
N GLY A 141 14.38 2.27 -13.33
CA GLY A 141 14.12 1.55 -12.08
C GLY A 141 13.88 2.49 -10.89
N VAL A 142 14.67 3.57 -10.78
CA VAL A 142 14.48 4.59 -9.75
C VAL A 142 13.16 5.34 -9.91
N PHE A 143 12.71 5.61 -11.15
CA PHE A 143 11.38 6.20 -11.38
C PHE A 143 10.23 5.33 -10.87
N GLY A 144 10.37 4.00 -10.93
CA GLY A 144 9.40 3.09 -10.32
C GLY A 144 9.22 3.33 -8.81
N VAL A 145 10.34 3.55 -8.11
CA VAL A 145 10.32 3.92 -6.68
C VAL A 145 9.75 5.31 -6.47
N LEU A 146 10.12 6.29 -7.28
CA LEU A 146 9.59 7.65 -7.16
C LEU A 146 8.07 7.70 -7.34
N ILE A 147 7.51 6.93 -8.27
CA ILE A 147 6.06 6.80 -8.46
C ILE A 147 5.41 6.11 -7.25
N HIS A 148 6.06 5.10 -6.69
CA HIS A 148 5.62 4.46 -5.45
C HIS A 148 5.54 5.46 -4.29
N GLU A 149 6.57 6.29 -4.10
CA GLU A 149 6.57 7.33 -3.07
C GLU A 149 5.47 8.37 -3.28
N CYS A 150 5.22 8.79 -4.53
CA CYS A 150 4.10 9.66 -4.88
C CYS A 150 2.74 9.06 -4.50
N SER A 151 2.59 7.74 -4.60
CA SER A 151 1.34 7.03 -4.26
C SER A 151 1.03 7.08 -2.76
N HIS A 152 2.06 7.26 -1.92
CA HIS A 152 1.88 7.50 -0.49
C HIS A 152 1.59 8.97 -0.15
N ASN A 153 1.42 9.84 -1.16
CA ASN A 153 1.28 11.30 -1.01
C ASN A 153 2.52 11.96 -0.35
N LEU A 154 3.70 11.35 -0.45
CA LEU A 154 4.94 11.88 0.15
C LEU A 154 5.61 12.98 -0.69
N ALA A 155 5.10 13.29 -1.88
CA ALA A 155 5.72 14.24 -2.81
C ALA A 155 5.28 15.70 -2.62
N PHE A 156 4.02 15.94 -2.21
CA PHE A 156 3.43 17.29 -2.14
C PHE A 156 2.61 17.49 -0.87
N LYS A 157 2.50 18.74 -0.40
CA LYS A 157 1.74 19.11 0.82
C LYS A 157 0.24 18.94 0.65
N THR A 158 -0.25 19.13 -0.55
CA THR A 158 -1.66 19.05 -0.89
C THR A 158 -1.82 17.97 -1.97
N PRO A 159 -2.61 16.91 -1.72
CA PRO A 159 -3.02 16.02 -2.79
C PRO A 159 -3.81 16.82 -3.84
N ILE A 160 -3.62 16.45 -5.11
CA ILE A 160 -4.27 17.08 -6.28
C ILE A 160 -5.69 16.56 -6.44
#